data_AF-E3HYC3-F1
#
_entry.id   AF-E3HYC3-F1
#
_cell.length_a   1.000
_cell.length_b   1.000
_cell.length_c   1.000
_cell.angle_alpha   90.00
_cell.angle_beta   90.00
_cell.angle_gamma   90.00
#
_symmetry.space_group_name_H-M   'P 1'
#
loop_
_entity.id
_entity.type
_entity.pdbx_description
1 polymer ?
#
loop_
_entity_poly.entity_id
_entity_poly.type
_entity_poly.pdbx_seq_one_letter_code
_entity_poly.pdbx_strand_id
1 'polypeptide(L)'
;MGIETIPYLEETEKGPSRRVSAVTRLTELPAVFSLADLCRLQEMSAEAAKVWVKRMARTGLIQFVGPRAALYFNVLRYPSSPQDNLLEAVGRLYPDAVVLGAHVLHAYGWVTQIPQIVDVAVTPRRSMVAINGVHLCPRPRAWYREQQDAHAILRYGESPFTLDSLTPAAALQDLRDYGTGDMWIPDPDDLYIPENVEEGVTRHASAGQANLSEPHELDATDSGAAGSFERDTGFFDDDMSA
;
A
#
# COMPACT_ATOMS: atom_id res chain seq x y z
N MET A 1 43.05 -55.89 -7.93
CA MET A 1 41.85 -55.47 -7.20
C MET A 1 42.19 -54.19 -6.46
N GLY A 2 41.96 -53.04 -7.12
CA GLY A 2 42.29 -51.72 -6.59
C GLY A 2 41.15 -51.20 -5.72
N ILE A 3 41.51 -50.65 -4.57
CA ILE A 3 40.58 -50.04 -3.61
C ILE A 3 40.43 -48.58 -4.03
N GLU A 4 39.25 -48.19 -4.52
CA GLU A 4 38.92 -46.80 -4.82
C GLU A 4 38.47 -46.10 -3.53
N THR A 5 39.28 -45.12 -3.13
CA THR A 5 39.03 -44.21 -2.01
C THR A 5 37.97 -43.18 -2.43
N ILE A 6 36.81 -43.19 -1.78
CA ILE A 6 35.77 -42.15 -1.91
C ILE A 6 36.22 -40.92 -1.11
N PRO A 7 36.30 -39.71 -1.69
CA PRO A 7 36.66 -38.52 -0.94
C PRO A 7 35.47 -38.06 -0.08
N TYR A 8 35.80 -37.71 1.15
CA TYR A 8 34.94 -37.09 2.15
C TYR A 8 34.33 -35.79 1.61
N LEU A 9 33.02 -35.64 1.71
CA LEU A 9 32.32 -34.38 1.44
C LEU A 9 32.70 -33.37 2.53
N GLU A 10 33.24 -32.23 2.09
CA GLU A 10 33.51 -31.07 2.94
C GLU A 10 32.22 -30.60 3.63
N GLU A 11 32.22 -30.64 4.95
CA GLU A 11 31.23 -29.94 5.77
C GLU A 11 31.41 -28.43 5.54
N THR A 12 30.46 -27.81 4.85
CA THR A 12 30.40 -26.36 4.74
C THR A 12 30.16 -25.76 6.13
N GLU A 13 31.21 -25.20 6.72
CA GLU A 13 31.16 -24.45 7.97
C GLU A 13 30.16 -23.30 7.85
N LYS A 14 29.03 -23.43 8.55
CA LYS A 14 28.02 -22.39 8.69
C LYS A 14 28.59 -21.33 9.65
N GLY A 15 29.20 -20.28 9.08
CA GLY A 15 29.79 -19.17 9.84
C GLY A 15 28.84 -18.54 10.87
N PRO A 16 29.38 -17.88 11.90
CA PRO A 16 28.58 -17.38 13.03
C PRO A 16 27.53 -16.38 12.57
N SER A 17 26.26 -16.76 12.71
CA SER A 17 25.08 -15.91 12.45
C SER A 17 25.19 -14.61 13.25
N ARG A 18 25.53 -13.51 12.56
CA ARG A 18 25.54 -12.16 13.14
C ARG A 18 24.17 -11.87 13.75
N ARG A 19 24.12 -11.68 15.08
CA ARG A 19 22.89 -11.36 15.80
C ARG A 19 22.51 -9.89 15.53
N VAL A 20 21.82 -9.65 14.42
CA VAL A 20 21.25 -8.34 14.09
C VAL A 20 19.98 -8.11 14.90
N SER A 21 19.88 -6.96 15.58
CA SER A 21 18.73 -6.62 16.42
C SER A 21 17.46 -6.45 15.57
N ALA A 22 16.29 -6.75 16.12
CA ALA A 22 15.02 -6.65 15.38
C ALA A 22 14.73 -5.23 14.88
N VAL A 23 15.15 -4.21 15.64
CA VAL A 23 15.05 -2.79 15.28
C VAL A 23 15.92 -2.49 14.06
N THR A 24 17.17 -2.95 14.05
CA THR A 24 18.10 -2.78 12.91
C THR A 24 17.54 -3.43 11.64
N ARG A 25 16.91 -4.60 11.76
CA ARG A 25 16.28 -5.25 10.61
C ARG A 25 15.13 -4.42 10.04
N LEU A 26 14.28 -3.84 10.90
CA LEU A 26 13.18 -2.98 10.47
C LEU A 26 13.68 -1.69 9.81
N THR A 27 14.80 -1.13 10.24
CA THR A 27 15.35 0.08 9.60
C THR A 27 15.83 -0.17 8.16
N GLU A 28 16.14 -1.42 7.80
CA GLU A 28 16.58 -1.79 6.45
C GLU A 28 15.41 -2.18 5.52
N LEU A 29 14.23 -2.44 6.07
CA LEU A 29 13.07 -2.85 5.28
C LEU A 29 12.36 -1.66 4.62
N PRO A 30 11.73 -1.87 3.45
CA PRO A 30 10.91 -0.84 2.80
C PRO A 30 9.64 -0.52 3.61
N ALA A 31 8.93 0.52 3.21
CA ALA A 31 7.71 0.99 3.89
C ALA A 31 6.58 -0.05 3.87
N VAL A 32 6.46 -0.79 2.76
CA VAL A 32 5.61 -1.97 2.61
C VAL A 32 6.49 -3.18 2.29
N PHE A 33 6.33 -4.28 3.01
CA PHE A 33 7.10 -5.50 2.77
C PHE A 33 6.27 -6.77 2.97
N SER A 34 6.71 -7.87 2.35
CA SER A 34 6.13 -9.21 2.47
C SER A 34 7.00 -10.15 3.31
N LEU A 35 6.47 -11.34 3.63
CA LEU A 35 7.30 -12.42 4.19
C LEU A 35 8.44 -12.83 3.25
N ALA A 36 8.23 -12.78 1.94
CA ALA A 36 9.25 -13.10 0.95
C ALA A 36 10.39 -12.06 0.98
N ASP A 37 10.05 -10.78 1.12
CA ASP A 37 11.04 -9.71 1.30
C ASP A 37 11.87 -9.90 2.56
N LEU A 38 11.22 -10.27 3.67
CA LEU A 38 11.92 -10.63 4.91
C LEU A 38 12.88 -11.80 4.71
N CYS A 39 12.42 -12.91 4.13
CA CYS A 39 13.28 -14.08 3.93
C CYS A 39 14.49 -13.74 3.04
N ARG A 40 14.27 -12.93 1.99
CA ARG A 40 15.30 -12.53 1.03
C ARG A 40 16.28 -11.50 1.59
N LEU A 41 15.80 -10.43 2.21
CA LEU A 41 16.63 -9.30 2.66
C LEU A 41 17.33 -9.57 3.99
N GLN A 42 16.75 -10.44 4.83
CA GLN A 42 17.20 -10.67 6.19
C GLN A 42 17.78 -12.09 6.40
N GLU A 43 17.87 -12.87 5.32
CA GLU A 43 18.37 -14.25 5.28
C GLU A 43 17.70 -15.15 6.34
N MET A 44 16.39 -14.96 6.52
CA MET A 44 15.60 -15.69 7.51
C MET A 44 14.86 -16.86 6.88
N SER A 45 14.71 -17.96 7.62
CA SER A 45 13.77 -19.01 7.23
C SER A 45 12.32 -18.53 7.33
N ALA A 46 11.42 -19.16 6.58
CA ALA A 46 10.01 -18.79 6.58
C ALA A 46 9.35 -18.93 7.96
N GLU A 47 9.73 -19.95 8.73
CA GLU A 47 9.25 -20.19 10.09
C GLU A 47 9.72 -19.08 11.03
N ALA A 48 11.00 -18.70 10.95
CA ALA A 48 11.57 -17.62 11.73
C ALA A 48 10.91 -16.28 11.37
N ALA A 49 10.69 -16.01 10.08
CA ALA A 49 10.03 -14.79 9.59
C ALA A 49 8.60 -14.67 10.13
N LYS A 50 7.81 -15.75 10.13
CA LYS A 50 6.44 -15.75 10.70
C LYS A 50 6.43 -15.41 12.19
N VAL A 51 7.30 -16.05 12.97
CA VAL A 51 7.44 -15.79 14.41
C VAL A 51 7.86 -14.34 14.66
N TRP A 52 8.81 -13.85 13.86
CA TRP A 52 9.31 -12.49 13.94
C TRP A 52 8.23 -11.45 13.65
N VAL A 53 7.51 -11.59 12.54
CA VAL A 53 6.39 -10.69 12.17
C VAL A 53 5.34 -10.66 13.29
N LYS A 54 4.93 -11.82 13.81
CA LYS A 54 3.96 -11.89 14.91
C LYS A 54 4.44 -11.11 16.14
N ARG A 55 5.73 -11.18 16.47
CA ARG A 55 6.31 -10.43 17.58
C ARG A 55 6.33 -8.93 17.30
N MET A 56 6.75 -8.51 16.12
CA MET A 56 6.83 -7.09 15.74
C MET A 56 5.45 -6.43 15.69
N ALA A 57 4.45 -7.14 15.18
CA ALA A 57 3.07 -6.67 15.15
C ALA A 57 2.50 -6.50 16.56
N ARG A 58 2.76 -7.46 17.46
CA ARG A 58 2.37 -7.35 18.88
C ARG A 58 3.01 -6.16 19.60
N THR A 59 4.20 -5.75 19.17
CA THR A 59 4.90 -4.58 19.73
C THR A 59 4.54 -3.26 19.02
N GLY A 60 3.64 -3.29 18.03
CA GLY A 60 3.23 -2.09 17.27
C GLY A 60 4.30 -1.54 16.32
N LEU A 61 5.35 -2.30 16.05
CA LEU A 61 6.45 -1.85 15.17
C LEU A 61 6.12 -2.04 13.69
N ILE A 62 5.15 -2.91 13.40
CA ILE A 62 4.59 -3.13 12.08
C ILE A 62 3.08 -3.27 12.20
N GLN A 63 2.38 -3.02 11.11
CA GLN A 63 0.93 -3.21 11.02
C GLN A 63 0.60 -4.12 9.84
N PHE A 64 -0.41 -4.98 9.99
CA PHE A 64 -0.92 -5.78 8.88
C PHE A 64 -1.68 -4.88 7.90
N VAL A 65 -1.40 -5.04 6.61
CA VAL A 65 -2.17 -4.36 5.54
C VAL A 65 -3.63 -4.83 5.54
N GLY A 66 -3.85 -6.11 5.84
CA GLY A 66 -5.17 -6.71 6.03
C GLY A 66 -5.06 -8.13 6.59
N PRO A 67 -6.17 -8.74 7.05
CA PRO A 67 -6.16 -9.99 7.81
C PRO A 67 -5.46 -11.18 7.12
N ARG A 68 -5.37 -11.16 5.78
CA ARG A 68 -4.77 -12.24 4.97
C ARG A 68 -3.85 -11.75 3.85
N ALA A 69 -3.45 -10.47 3.89
CA ALA A 69 -2.64 -9.84 2.84
C ALA A 69 -1.22 -10.40 2.74
N ALA A 70 -0.68 -10.95 3.84
CA ALA A 70 0.73 -11.31 3.96
C ALA A 70 1.70 -10.16 3.59
N LEU A 71 1.20 -8.92 3.69
CA LEU A 71 1.93 -7.67 3.55
C LEU A 71 1.82 -6.88 4.86
N TYR A 72 2.86 -6.11 5.13
CA TYR A 72 3.04 -5.38 6.39
C TYR A 72 3.54 -3.97 6.12
N PHE A 73 3.00 -3.00 6.86
CA PHE A 73 3.51 -1.65 6.95
C PHE A 73 4.62 -1.58 7.99
N ASN A 74 5.75 -0.97 7.63
CA ASN A 74 6.87 -0.70 8.53
C ASN A 74 6.64 0.60 9.30
N VAL A 75 5.88 0.52 10.39
CA VAL A 75 5.49 1.68 11.20
C VAL A 75 6.66 2.24 12.01
N LEU A 76 7.65 1.41 12.35
CA LEU A 76 8.84 1.89 13.06
C LEU A 76 9.63 2.93 12.25
N ARG A 77 9.90 2.64 10.97
CA ARG A 77 10.67 3.54 10.10
C ARG A 77 9.78 4.60 9.43
N TYR A 78 8.54 4.22 9.13
CA TYR A 78 7.57 5.04 8.40
C TYR A 78 6.24 5.08 9.18
N PRO A 79 6.12 5.95 10.19
CA PRO A 79 4.94 5.98 11.06
C PRO A 79 3.62 6.15 10.32
N SER A 80 3.61 6.97 9.27
CA SER A 80 2.44 7.25 8.42
C SER A 80 2.23 6.23 7.29
N SER A 81 3.01 5.14 7.26
CA SER A 81 2.96 4.15 6.17
C SER A 81 1.57 3.58 5.86
N PRO A 82 0.70 3.31 6.86
CA PRO A 82 -0.67 2.86 6.58
C PRO A 82 -1.51 3.84 5.76
N GLN A 83 -1.20 5.14 5.81
CA GLN A 83 -1.89 6.20 5.06
C GLN A 83 -1.17 6.44 3.72
N ASP A 84 0.15 6.68 3.77
CA ASP A 84 0.93 7.11 2.61
C ASP A 84 1.16 6.00 1.58
N ASN A 85 1.28 4.75 2.05
CA ASN A 85 1.64 3.60 1.20
C ASN A 85 0.48 2.62 1.02
N LEU A 86 -0.76 3.02 1.35
CA LEU A 86 -1.94 2.18 1.22
C LEU A 86 -2.12 1.68 -0.22
N LEU A 87 -2.06 2.61 -1.17
CA LEU A 87 -2.21 2.31 -2.59
C LEU A 87 -1.02 1.52 -3.17
N GLU A 88 0.20 1.70 -2.64
CA GLU A 88 1.34 0.84 -2.97
C GLU A 88 1.06 -0.62 -2.56
N ALA A 89 0.54 -0.82 -1.34
CA ALA A 89 0.19 -2.14 -0.84
C ALA A 89 -0.93 -2.80 -1.67
N VAL A 90 -1.92 -2.01 -2.12
CA VAL A 90 -2.95 -2.46 -3.05
C VAL A 90 -2.32 -2.90 -4.38
N GLY A 91 -1.45 -2.09 -5.00
CA GLY A 91 -0.79 -2.42 -6.26
C GLY A 91 0.04 -3.70 -6.21
N ARG A 92 0.67 -4.00 -5.06
CA ARG A 92 1.40 -5.27 -4.86
C ARG A 92 0.49 -6.50 -4.85
N LEU A 93 -0.76 -6.37 -4.38
CA LEU A 93 -1.74 -7.47 -4.35
C LEU A 93 -2.54 -7.57 -5.65
N TYR A 94 -2.84 -6.41 -6.25
CA TYR A 94 -3.67 -6.25 -7.44
C TYR A 94 -2.95 -5.32 -8.43
N PRO A 95 -2.06 -5.85 -9.27
CA PRO A 95 -1.31 -5.02 -10.24
C PRO A 95 -2.19 -4.34 -11.29
N ASP A 96 -3.43 -4.80 -11.46
CA ASP A 96 -4.47 -4.25 -12.33
C ASP A 96 -5.44 -3.30 -11.60
N ALA A 97 -5.08 -2.87 -10.39
CA ALA A 97 -5.88 -1.96 -9.59
C ALA A 97 -5.99 -0.57 -10.23
N VAL A 98 -7.20 -0.01 -10.21
CA VAL A 98 -7.49 1.36 -10.66
C VAL A 98 -8.28 2.08 -9.57
N VAL A 99 -7.79 3.23 -9.10
CA VAL A 99 -8.49 4.06 -8.12
C VAL A 99 -9.74 4.68 -8.76
N LEU A 100 -10.87 4.62 -8.05
CA LEU A 100 -12.15 5.14 -8.51
C LEU A 100 -12.93 5.79 -7.37
N GLY A 101 -14.17 6.17 -7.65
CA GLY A 101 -15.10 6.63 -6.63
C GLY A 101 -14.80 8.03 -6.12
N ALA A 102 -15.33 8.34 -4.94
CA ALA A 102 -15.30 9.68 -4.37
C ALA A 102 -13.88 10.18 -4.07
N HIS A 103 -12.92 9.28 -3.87
CA HIS A 103 -11.51 9.65 -3.67
C HIS A 103 -10.93 10.36 -4.90
N VAL A 104 -11.28 9.89 -6.11
CA VAL A 104 -10.88 10.58 -7.35
C VAL A 104 -11.54 11.95 -7.41
N LEU A 105 -12.83 12.06 -7.12
CA LEU A 105 -13.55 13.33 -7.14
C LEU A 105 -12.89 14.34 -6.19
N HIS A 106 -12.60 13.93 -4.95
CA HIS A 106 -11.94 14.77 -3.96
C HIS A 106 -10.54 15.22 -4.40
N ALA A 107 -9.72 14.30 -4.94
CA ALA A 107 -8.36 14.61 -5.38
C ALA A 107 -8.29 15.63 -6.52
N TYR A 108 -9.39 15.78 -7.28
CA TYR A 108 -9.53 16.77 -8.34
C TYR A 108 -10.43 17.95 -7.95
N GLY A 109 -10.76 18.10 -6.66
CA GLY A 109 -11.53 19.24 -6.14
C GLY A 109 -13.02 19.23 -6.50
N TRP A 110 -13.56 18.09 -6.95
CA TRP A 110 -14.99 17.96 -7.31
C TRP A 110 -15.91 17.90 -6.09
N VAL A 111 -15.37 17.50 -4.94
CA VAL A 111 -16.08 17.44 -3.66
C VAL A 111 -15.16 17.94 -2.56
N THR A 112 -15.74 18.52 -1.50
CA THR A 112 -14.98 19.04 -0.35
C THR A 112 -14.81 18.02 0.77
N GLN A 113 -15.65 16.98 0.80
CA GLN A 113 -15.59 15.94 1.81
C GLN A 113 -14.46 14.95 1.50
N ILE A 114 -13.55 14.75 2.47
CA ILE A 114 -12.46 13.79 2.37
C ILE A 114 -13.01 12.39 2.69
N PRO A 115 -13.14 11.48 1.71
CA PRO A 115 -13.65 10.16 1.99
C PRO A 115 -12.62 9.37 2.82
N GLN A 116 -13.07 8.53 3.74
CA GLN A 116 -12.18 7.77 4.65
C GLN A 116 -11.75 6.41 4.09
N ILE A 117 -12.46 5.90 3.07
CA ILE A 117 -12.23 4.60 2.44
C ILE A 117 -11.96 4.81 0.96
N VAL A 118 -10.83 4.28 0.48
CA VAL A 118 -10.46 4.37 -0.94
C VAL A 118 -11.16 3.26 -1.73
N ASP A 119 -11.93 3.63 -2.75
CA ASP A 119 -12.51 2.68 -3.68
C ASP A 119 -11.52 2.32 -4.80
N VAL A 120 -11.33 1.03 -5.04
CA VAL A 120 -10.38 0.53 -6.04
C VAL A 120 -11.02 -0.56 -6.89
N ALA A 121 -11.08 -0.35 -8.21
CA ALA A 121 -11.43 -1.40 -9.16
C ALA A 121 -10.35 -2.48 -9.21
N VAL A 122 -10.76 -3.74 -9.11
CA VAL A 122 -9.89 -4.91 -9.31
C VAL A 122 -10.56 -5.95 -10.21
N THR A 123 -9.79 -6.70 -11.00
CA THR A 123 -10.35 -7.87 -11.70
C THR A 123 -10.81 -8.90 -10.66
N PRO A 124 -12.05 -9.41 -10.72
CA PRO A 124 -12.55 -10.42 -9.81
C PRO A 124 -11.64 -11.66 -9.78
N ARG A 125 -11.31 -12.13 -8.58
CA ARG A 125 -10.56 -13.37 -8.33
C ARG A 125 -11.37 -14.25 -7.39
N ARG A 126 -11.07 -15.57 -7.37
CA ARG A 126 -11.73 -16.53 -6.46
C ARG A 126 -11.66 -16.10 -4.99
N SER A 127 -10.56 -15.45 -4.60
CA SER A 127 -10.39 -14.86 -3.29
C SER A 127 -9.82 -13.46 -3.47
N MET A 128 -10.55 -12.47 -2.98
CA MET A 128 -10.07 -11.09 -2.86
C MET A 128 -9.70 -10.88 -1.40
N VAL A 129 -8.44 -10.60 -1.16
CA VAL A 129 -7.92 -10.29 0.16
C VAL A 129 -8.36 -8.89 0.55
N ALA A 130 -9.04 -8.78 1.69
CA ALA A 130 -9.41 -7.50 2.28
C ALA A 130 -8.18 -6.70 2.71
N ILE A 131 -8.25 -5.39 2.49
CA ILE A 131 -7.22 -4.41 2.85
C ILE A 131 -7.90 -3.35 3.71
N ASN A 132 -7.29 -2.97 4.83
CA ASN A 132 -7.89 -1.98 5.74
C ASN A 132 -7.90 -0.60 5.06
N GLY A 133 -9.03 0.13 5.14
CA GLY A 133 -9.17 1.44 4.52
C GLY A 133 -9.40 1.41 2.99
N VAL A 134 -9.60 0.24 2.40
CA VAL A 134 -9.84 0.08 0.97
C VAL A 134 -11.10 -0.74 0.74
N HIS A 135 -11.96 -0.24 -0.15
CA HIS A 135 -13.10 -0.97 -0.67
C HIS A 135 -12.77 -1.51 -2.07
N LEU A 136 -12.67 -2.84 -2.18
CA LEU A 136 -12.35 -3.51 -3.44
C LEU A 136 -13.61 -3.67 -4.29
N CYS A 137 -13.65 -2.95 -5.40
CA CYS A 137 -14.74 -2.94 -6.37
C CYS A 137 -14.46 -3.93 -7.50
N PRO A 138 -15.04 -5.14 -7.50
CA PRO A 138 -14.81 -6.08 -8.60
C PRO A 138 -15.35 -5.51 -9.93
N ARG A 139 -14.49 -5.46 -10.96
CA ARG A 139 -14.87 -5.05 -12.32
C ARG A 139 -14.43 -6.10 -13.35
N PRO A 140 -15.31 -6.57 -14.25
CA PRO A 140 -14.93 -7.56 -15.24
C PRO A 140 -13.93 -6.96 -16.25
N ARG A 141 -13.14 -7.80 -16.92
CA ARG A 141 -12.17 -7.34 -17.93
C ARG A 141 -12.78 -6.50 -19.07
N ALA A 142 -14.06 -6.71 -19.37
CA ALA A 142 -14.78 -5.91 -20.36
C ALA A 142 -14.85 -4.42 -19.94
N TRP A 143 -15.11 -4.16 -18.66
CA TRP A 143 -15.14 -2.81 -18.11
C TRP A 143 -13.79 -2.10 -18.28
N TYR A 144 -12.67 -2.78 -17.98
CA TYR A 144 -11.34 -2.18 -18.15
C TYR A 144 -11.05 -1.78 -19.60
N ARG A 145 -11.50 -2.59 -20.56
CA ARG A 145 -11.35 -2.27 -21.99
C ARG A 145 -12.17 -1.06 -22.38
N GLU A 146 -13.42 -1.00 -21.94
CA GLU A 146 -14.30 0.14 -22.18
C GLU A 146 -13.71 1.43 -21.63
N GLN A 147 -13.22 1.42 -20.39
CA GLN A 147 -12.57 2.60 -19.79
C GLN A 147 -11.29 2.98 -20.52
N GLN A 148 -10.51 2.00 -21.00
CA GLN A 148 -9.29 2.25 -21.76
C GLN A 148 -9.60 2.84 -23.15
N ASP A 149 -10.59 2.31 -23.86
CA ASP A 149 -11.03 2.78 -25.18
C ASP A 149 -11.63 4.19 -25.09
N ALA A 150 -12.27 4.51 -23.97
CA ALA A 150 -12.79 5.84 -23.66
C ALA A 150 -11.71 6.84 -23.18
N HIS A 151 -10.44 6.43 -23.09
CA HIS A 151 -9.36 7.22 -22.48
C HIS A 151 -9.69 7.72 -21.06
N ALA A 152 -10.47 6.93 -20.32
CA ALA A 152 -10.96 7.26 -18.98
C ALA A 152 -10.00 6.84 -17.85
N ILE A 153 -8.95 6.07 -18.16
CA ILE A 153 -7.93 5.66 -17.19
C ILE A 153 -6.70 6.57 -17.34
N LEU A 154 -6.40 7.31 -16.27
CA LEU A 154 -5.16 8.06 -16.08
C LEU A 154 -4.09 7.12 -15.53
N ARG A 155 -2.93 7.10 -16.20
CA ARG A 155 -1.83 6.21 -15.83
C ARG A 155 -1.04 6.75 -14.64
N TYR A 156 -0.25 5.89 -14.01
CA TYR A 156 0.71 6.30 -13.00
C TYR A 156 1.56 7.51 -13.46
N GLY A 157 1.55 8.58 -12.67
CA GLY A 157 2.22 9.86 -12.95
C GLY A 157 1.35 10.88 -13.69
N GLU A 158 0.24 10.46 -14.31
CA GLU A 158 -0.82 11.35 -14.80
C GLU A 158 -1.86 11.63 -13.72
N SER A 159 -2.07 10.66 -12.82
CA SER A 159 -2.97 10.78 -11.66
C SER A 159 -2.24 11.29 -10.40
N PRO A 160 -2.97 11.84 -9.42
CA PRO A 160 -2.45 12.15 -8.09
C PRO A 160 -2.24 10.92 -7.21
N PHE A 161 -2.42 9.71 -7.74
CA PHE A 161 -2.33 8.46 -6.98
C PHE A 161 -1.08 7.67 -7.36
N THR A 162 -0.64 6.76 -6.48
CA THR A 162 0.46 5.83 -6.78
C THR A 162 0.02 4.62 -7.62
N LEU A 163 -1.24 4.62 -8.06
CA LEU A 163 -1.84 3.66 -8.99
C LEU A 163 -2.49 4.40 -10.16
N ASP A 164 -2.85 3.65 -11.20
CA ASP A 164 -3.77 4.14 -12.23
C ASP A 164 -5.09 4.58 -11.57
N SER A 165 -5.75 5.59 -12.13
CA SER A 165 -7.04 6.06 -11.63
C SER A 165 -7.99 6.34 -12.78
N LEU A 166 -9.29 6.44 -12.49
CA LEU A 166 -10.21 7.03 -13.44
C LEU A 166 -10.01 8.55 -13.54
N THR A 167 -10.45 9.14 -14.64
CA THR A 167 -10.74 10.57 -14.70
C THR A 167 -11.91 10.90 -13.76
N PRO A 168 -12.02 12.15 -13.25
CA PRO A 168 -13.12 12.52 -12.35
C PRO A 168 -14.52 12.26 -12.95
N ALA A 169 -14.71 12.58 -14.23
CA ALA A 169 -15.97 12.34 -14.92
C ALA A 169 -16.31 10.84 -15.02
N ALA A 170 -15.32 10.00 -15.36
CA ALA A 170 -15.52 8.56 -15.43
C ALA A 170 -15.73 7.94 -14.03
N ALA A 171 -15.06 8.45 -13.00
CA ALA A 171 -15.28 8.01 -11.62
C ALA A 171 -16.70 8.32 -11.14
N LEU A 172 -17.23 9.50 -11.46
CA LEU A 172 -18.62 9.86 -11.15
C LEU A 172 -19.62 8.98 -11.92
N GLN A 173 -19.34 8.68 -13.20
CA GLN A 173 -20.19 7.79 -13.98
C GLN A 173 -20.16 6.35 -13.44
N ASP A 174 -18.98 5.81 -13.10
CA ASP A 174 -18.84 4.48 -12.51
C ASP A 174 -19.58 4.39 -11.16
N LEU A 175 -19.53 5.43 -10.32
CA LEU A 175 -20.32 5.51 -9.09
C LEU A 175 -21.82 5.43 -9.33
N ARG A 176 -22.33 6.07 -10.39
CA ARG A 176 -23.76 6.05 -10.72
C ARG A 176 -24.21 4.69 -11.24
N ASP A 177 -23.37 4.05 -12.05
CA ASP A 177 -23.70 2.79 -12.72
C ASP A 177 -23.51 1.57 -11.81
N TYR A 178 -22.47 1.60 -10.97
CA TYR A 178 -22.01 0.45 -10.18
C TYR A 178 -21.89 0.74 -8.68
N GLY A 179 -22.34 1.91 -8.23
CA GLY A 179 -22.36 2.28 -6.82
C GLY A 179 -23.10 1.25 -5.99
N THR A 180 -22.49 0.87 -4.87
CA THR A 180 -23.10 -0.01 -3.88
C THR A 180 -23.43 0.78 -2.62
N GLY A 181 -24.23 0.23 -1.71
CA GLY A 181 -24.57 0.91 -0.45
C GLY A 181 -23.37 1.21 0.45
N ASP A 182 -22.22 0.58 0.20
CA ASP A 182 -20.97 0.80 0.92
C ASP A 182 -20.14 1.94 0.31
N MET A 183 -20.48 2.40 -0.91
CA MET A 183 -19.80 3.51 -1.58
C MET A 183 -20.54 4.80 -1.32
N TRP A 184 -19.81 5.85 -0.96
CA TRP A 184 -20.38 7.18 -0.88
C TRP A 184 -20.49 7.77 -2.31
N ILE A 185 -21.71 8.16 -2.67
CA ILE A 185 -22.02 8.84 -3.93
C ILE A 185 -22.39 10.27 -3.57
N PRO A 186 -21.68 11.29 -4.07
CA PRO A 186 -22.01 12.67 -3.77
C PRO A 186 -23.34 13.07 -4.40
N ASP A 187 -24.11 13.86 -3.66
CA ASP A 187 -25.33 14.45 -4.18
C ASP A 187 -24.99 15.53 -5.24
N PRO A 188 -25.92 15.84 -6.17
CA PRO A 188 -25.65 16.80 -7.24
C PRO A 188 -25.23 18.20 -6.78
N ASP A 189 -25.65 18.63 -5.58
CA ASP A 189 -25.31 19.91 -4.96
C ASP A 189 -23.94 19.93 -4.27
N ASP A 190 -23.38 18.76 -3.95
CA ASP A 190 -22.03 18.62 -3.41
C ASP A 190 -20.94 18.63 -4.51
N LEU A 191 -21.34 18.57 -5.78
CA LEU A 191 -20.44 18.50 -6.92
C LEU A 191 -20.04 19.89 -7.44
N TYR A 192 -18.76 20.22 -7.31
CA TYR A 192 -18.14 21.41 -7.88
C TYR A 192 -17.22 21.02 -9.05
N ILE A 193 -17.67 21.14 -10.30
CA ILE A 193 -16.83 20.82 -11.45
C ILE A 193 -15.91 22.02 -11.76
N PRO A 194 -14.59 21.94 -11.56
CA PRO A 194 -13.69 23.06 -11.83
C PRO A 194 -13.63 23.35 -13.33
N GLU A 195 -13.50 24.63 -13.70
CA GLU A 195 -13.26 25.02 -15.10
C GLU A 195 -11.92 24.49 -15.63
N ASN A 196 -10.92 24.41 -14.73
CA ASN A 196 -9.63 23.79 -14.99
C ASN A 196 -9.43 22.59 -14.06
N VAL A 197 -9.58 21.38 -14.60
CA VAL A 197 -9.44 20.11 -13.86
C VAL A 197 -8.03 19.92 -13.30
N GLU A 198 -7.03 20.66 -13.80
CA GLU A 198 -5.63 20.58 -13.34
C GLU A 198 -5.32 21.51 -12.15
N GLU A 199 -6.23 22.41 -11.80
CA GLU A 199 -6.00 23.38 -10.72
C GLU A 199 -6.01 22.69 -9.35
N GLY A 200 -4.88 22.75 -8.63
CA GLY A 200 -4.75 22.19 -7.28
C GLY A 200 -4.40 20.70 -7.19
N VAL A 201 -4.26 19.99 -8.33
CA VAL A 201 -3.91 18.56 -8.34
C VAL A 201 -2.41 18.37 -8.09
N THR A 202 -2.06 17.75 -6.96
CA THR A 202 -0.67 17.38 -6.67
C THR A 202 -0.39 15.97 -7.21
N ARG A 203 0.48 15.86 -8.22
CA ARG A 203 0.82 14.58 -8.86
C ARG A 203 2.04 13.92 -8.24
N HIS A 204 2.03 12.60 -8.15
CA HIS A 204 3.25 11.86 -7.84
C HIS A 204 4.21 11.92 -9.05
N ALA A 205 5.50 12.12 -8.79
CA ALA A 205 6.50 12.14 -9.84
C ALA A 205 6.49 10.80 -10.60
N SER A 206 6.28 10.88 -11.92
CA SER A 206 6.51 9.72 -12.80
C SER A 206 7.99 9.35 -12.74
N ALA A 207 8.30 8.06 -12.71
CA ALA A 207 9.69 7.56 -12.66
C ALA A 207 10.53 7.92 -13.92
N GLY A 208 9.97 8.70 -14.87
CA GLY A 208 10.60 9.13 -16.11
C GLY A 208 10.94 10.63 -16.19
N GLN A 209 10.70 11.43 -15.15
CA GLN A 209 11.10 12.85 -15.12
C GLN A 209 11.99 13.16 -13.91
N ALA A 210 13.05 12.38 -13.73
CA ALA A 210 14.18 12.81 -12.91
C ALA A 210 15.26 13.36 -13.85
N ASN A 211 15.11 14.62 -14.28
CA ASN A 211 16.25 15.50 -14.53
C ASN A 211 15.81 16.96 -14.78
N LEU A 212 16.56 17.86 -14.12
CA LEU A 212 16.61 19.33 -14.24
C LEU A 212 15.70 20.11 -13.29
N SER A 213 16.14 20.23 -12.05
CA SER A 213 16.17 21.50 -11.32
C SER A 213 17.28 21.45 -10.28
N GLU A 214 18.17 22.44 -10.36
CA GLU A 214 19.36 22.68 -9.55
C GLU A 214 19.06 22.92 -8.05
N PRO A 215 20.06 22.79 -7.17
CA PRO A 215 19.87 22.66 -5.73
C PRO A 215 19.51 23.99 -5.09
N HIS A 216 18.39 24.01 -4.35
CA HIS A 216 18.02 25.13 -3.49
C HIS A 216 18.74 24.99 -2.14
N GLU A 217 19.49 26.03 -1.76
CA GLU A 217 20.17 26.17 -0.48
C GLU A 217 19.21 25.95 0.70
N LEU A 218 19.64 25.12 1.65
CA LEU A 218 18.99 24.89 2.93
C LEU A 218 19.41 25.98 3.90
N ASP A 219 18.48 26.85 4.27
CA ASP A 219 18.60 27.68 5.45
C ASP A 219 17.95 26.97 6.64
N ALA A 220 18.65 26.98 7.77
CA ALA A 220 18.36 26.21 8.96
C ALA A 220 17.70 27.09 10.02
N THR A 221 16.56 26.65 10.58
CA THR A 221 15.98 26.94 11.91
C THR A 221 14.57 26.32 11.92
N ASP A 222 13.95 25.87 13.00
CA ASP A 222 14.31 25.53 14.37
C ASP A 222 13.11 24.73 14.95
N SER A 223 13.42 23.86 15.92
CA SER A 223 12.62 23.30 17.02
C SER A 223 11.09 23.12 16.96
N GLY A 224 10.67 21.88 17.27
CA GLY A 224 9.82 21.62 18.44
C GLY A 224 8.37 21.16 18.21
N ALA A 225 8.07 19.89 18.56
CA ALA A 225 7.14 19.52 19.64
C ALA A 225 6.72 18.04 19.52
N ALA A 226 7.01 17.27 20.58
CA ALA A 226 6.60 15.90 20.74
C ALA A 226 5.14 15.80 21.20
N GLY A 227 4.28 15.16 20.38
CA GLY A 227 2.91 14.80 20.72
C GLY A 227 2.83 13.34 21.17
N SER A 228 2.31 13.12 22.37
CA SER A 228 2.06 11.83 23.00
C SER A 228 0.96 11.04 22.28
N PHE A 229 1.27 9.82 21.82
CA PHE A 229 0.28 8.88 21.29
C PHE A 229 -0.33 8.04 22.41
N GLU A 230 -1.64 8.19 22.61
CA GLU A 230 -2.46 7.31 23.41
C GLU A 230 -2.54 5.93 22.75
N ARG A 231 -2.33 4.87 23.55
CA ARG A 231 -2.36 3.48 23.11
C ARG A 231 -3.79 2.97 23.22
N ASP A 232 -4.43 2.76 22.08
CA ASP A 232 -5.63 1.95 22.01
C ASP A 232 -5.25 0.46 22.03
N THR A 233 -5.83 -0.30 22.96
CA THR A 233 -5.48 -1.69 23.29
C THR A 233 -6.67 -2.64 23.23
N GLY A 234 -7.75 -2.29 22.53
CA GLY A 234 -8.94 -3.14 22.42
C GLY A 234 -9.04 -3.89 21.09
N PHE A 235 -8.45 -5.10 20.95
CA PHE A 235 -8.87 -6.01 19.86
C PHE A 235 -8.68 -7.52 20.15
N PHE A 236 -8.37 -7.93 21.37
CA PHE A 236 -8.41 -9.34 21.72
C PHE A 236 -9.30 -9.52 22.94
N ASP A 237 -10.61 -9.60 22.70
CA ASP A 237 -11.46 -10.34 23.62
C ASP A 237 -11.15 -11.83 23.40
N ASP A 238 -10.65 -12.43 24.48
CA ASP A 238 -10.47 -13.85 24.68
C ASP A 238 -11.83 -14.55 24.60
N ASP A 239 -12.03 -15.41 23.61
CA ASP A 239 -12.96 -16.53 23.73
C ASP A 239 -12.16 -17.82 23.93
N MET A 240 -11.77 -18.01 25.19
CA MET A 240 -11.33 -19.28 25.75
C MET A 240 -12.30 -19.61 26.87
N SER A 241 -13.36 -20.33 26.54
CA SER A 241 -14.16 -21.04 27.54
C SER A 241 -14.43 -22.48 27.12
N ALA A 242 -13.84 -23.37 27.93
CA ALA A 242 -14.17 -24.76 28.27
C ALA A 242 -14.35 -25.82 27.15
#